data_AF-A0A7S1WCZ0-F1
#
_entry.id   AF-A0A7S1WCZ0-F1
#
_cell.length_a   1.000
_cell.length_b   1.000
_cell.length_c   1.000
_cell.angle_alpha   90.00
_cell.angle_beta   90.00
_cell.angle_gamma   90.00
#
_symmetry.space_group_name_H-M   'P 1'
#
loop_
_entity.id
_entity.type
_entity.pdbx_description
1 polymer ?
#
loop_
_entity_poly.entity_id
_entity_poly.type
_entity_poly.pdbx_seq_one_letter_code
_entity_poly.pdbx_strand_id
1 'polypeptide(L)'
;GGMMGGFPGPEAMAPGRGGGGGGSYSCQTFAMSSVVGADGKVHTQRYSSSDVGNRQHGIREAQHAYSNSGTGTDKLGMERQLGDRARKMVKERDRNTGDERSNEMFRGMDETGREAFDRDFAGKASHLPQHA
;
A
#
# COMPACT_ATOMS: atom_id res chain seq x y z
N GLY A 1 -65.09 8.68 6.51
CA GLY A 1 -64.10 7.64 6.21
C GLY A 1 -62.83 8.34 5.80
N GLY A 2 -61.69 8.15 6.47
CA GLY A 2 -60.87 6.93 6.41
C GLY A 2 -60.09 6.98 5.08
N MET A 3 -58.76 6.99 5.00
CA MET A 3 -57.82 6.06 5.64
C MET A 3 -56.44 6.74 5.78
N MET A 4 -55.86 6.69 6.99
CA MET A 4 -54.46 7.00 7.26
C MET A 4 -53.58 5.85 6.75
N GLY A 5 -52.63 6.15 5.86
CA GLY A 5 -51.48 5.28 5.59
C GLY A 5 -50.37 5.61 6.60
N GLY A 6 -50.34 4.89 7.72
CA GLY A 6 -49.33 5.05 8.75
C GLY A 6 -47.97 4.51 8.32
N PHE A 7 -46.94 5.32 8.56
CA PHE A 7 -45.55 4.87 8.60
C PHE A 7 -45.29 4.23 9.97
N PRO A 8 -44.96 2.93 10.09
CA PRO A 8 -44.45 2.39 11.33
C PRO A 8 -42.98 2.80 11.52
N GLY A 9 -42.76 3.72 12.47
CA GLY A 9 -41.80 3.63 13.58
C GLY A 9 -40.29 3.54 13.32
N PRO A 10 -39.47 4.41 13.96
CA PRO A 10 -38.01 4.25 14.02
C PRO A 10 -37.60 3.24 15.11
N GLU A 11 -38.03 1.98 14.97
CA GLU A 11 -37.63 0.89 15.86
C GLU A 11 -36.39 0.17 15.31
N ALA A 12 -35.30 0.32 16.06
CA ALA A 12 -34.16 -0.58 16.10
C ALA A 12 -33.38 -0.80 14.79
N MET A 13 -32.86 0.29 14.21
CA MET A 13 -31.50 0.21 13.66
C MET A 13 -30.55 0.03 14.84
N ALA A 14 -30.46 -1.20 15.36
CA ALA A 14 -29.35 -1.58 16.22
C ALA A 14 -28.07 -1.14 15.51
N PRO A 15 -27.16 -0.39 16.16
CA PRO A 15 -25.84 -0.23 15.60
C PRO A 15 -25.31 -1.64 15.47
N GLY A 16 -25.23 -2.12 14.22
CA GLY A 16 -24.55 -3.35 13.87
C GLY A 16 -23.24 -3.30 14.62
N ARG A 17 -23.13 -4.20 15.60
CA ARG A 17 -22.00 -4.35 16.49
C ARG A 17 -20.81 -4.60 15.57
N GLY A 18 -20.14 -3.50 15.20
CA GLY A 18 -19.09 -3.46 14.20
C GLY A 18 -18.08 -4.52 14.58
N GLY A 19 -17.89 -5.47 13.68
CA GLY A 19 -17.06 -6.65 13.92
C GLY A 19 -15.73 -6.22 14.53
N GLY A 20 -15.45 -6.71 15.73
CA GLY A 20 -14.12 -6.71 16.30
C GLY A 20 -13.22 -7.63 15.48
N GLY A 21 -12.85 -7.19 14.29
CA GLY A 21 -11.94 -7.90 13.40
C GLY A 21 -10.51 -7.56 13.78
N GLY A 22 -9.91 -8.39 14.63
CA GLY A 22 -8.45 -8.53 14.71
C GLY A 22 -7.91 -9.14 13.42
N GLY A 23 -8.14 -8.48 12.29
CA GLY A 23 -8.00 -9.05 10.96
C GLY A 23 -6.65 -8.73 10.32
N SER A 24 -6.04 -9.76 9.74
CA SER A 24 -5.05 -9.59 8.68
C SER A 24 -5.74 -9.24 7.37
N TYR A 25 -5.07 -8.47 6.52
CA TYR A 25 -5.56 -8.12 5.19
C TYR A 25 -4.42 -8.18 4.16
N SER A 26 -4.79 -8.43 2.90
CA SER A 26 -3.90 -8.37 1.75
C SER A 26 -4.67 -7.73 0.59
N CYS A 27 -4.10 -6.69 0.00
CA CYS A 27 -4.69 -5.93 -1.09
C CYS A 27 -3.67 -5.75 -2.20
N GLN A 28 -4.14 -5.81 -3.44
CA GLN A 28 -3.30 -5.62 -4.62
C GLN A 28 -4.00 -4.79 -5.69
N THR A 29 -3.20 -4.05 -6.43
CA THR A 29 -3.69 -3.24 -7.55
C THR A 29 -2.65 -3.25 -8.64
N PHE A 30 -3.10 -3.50 -9.87
CA PHE A 30 -2.28 -3.42 -11.07
C PHE A 30 -2.98 -2.52 -12.09
N ALA A 31 -2.21 -1.65 -12.72
CA ALA A 31 -2.69 -0.80 -13.81
C ALA A 31 -1.63 -0.73 -14.92
N MET A 32 -2.08 -0.82 -16.17
CA MET A 32 -1.21 -0.73 -17.34
C MET A 32 -1.89 0.10 -18.43
N SER A 33 -1.11 0.95 -19.09
CA SER A 33 -1.52 1.74 -20.25
C SER A 33 -0.45 1.64 -21.34
N SER A 34 -0.88 1.61 -22.60
CA SER A 34 0.01 1.60 -23.75
C SER A 34 -0.48 2.61 -24.80
N VAL A 35 0.45 3.38 -25.36
CA VAL A 35 0.17 4.39 -26.38
C VAL A 35 1.24 4.33 -27.48
N VAL A 36 0.86 4.58 -28.73
CA VAL A 36 1.82 4.74 -29.83
C VAL A 36 2.31 6.19 -29.83
N GLY A 37 3.62 6.38 -29.69
CA GLY A 37 4.28 7.69 -29.72
C GLY A 37 4.35 8.28 -31.12
N ALA A 38 4.73 9.56 -31.20
CA ALA A 38 4.98 10.23 -32.48
C ALA A 38 6.16 9.62 -33.26
N ASP A 39 7.02 8.87 -32.58
CA ASP A 39 8.11 8.08 -33.15
C ASP A 39 7.65 6.72 -33.73
N GLY A 40 6.35 6.42 -33.68
CA GLY A 40 5.77 5.16 -34.13
C GLY A 40 5.99 3.98 -33.19
N LYS A 41 6.62 4.19 -32.01
CA LYS A 41 6.90 3.11 -31.05
C LYS A 41 5.82 3.04 -29.98
N VAL A 42 5.64 1.86 -29.40
CA VAL A 42 4.72 1.66 -28.26
C VAL A 42 5.42 2.08 -26.96
N HIS A 43 4.84 3.05 -26.27
CA HIS A 43 5.19 3.41 -24.91
C HIS A 43 4.20 2.75 -23.94
N THR A 44 4.74 2.07 -22.93
CA THR A 44 3.96 1.36 -21.92
C THR A 44 4.26 1.94 -20.54
N GLN A 45 3.20 2.25 -19.81
CA GLN A 45 3.21 2.63 -18.41
C GLN A 45 2.59 1.50 -17.59
N ARG A 46 3.27 1.09 -16.52
CA ARG A 46 2.81 0.05 -15.60
C ARG A 46 2.90 0.57 -14.17
N TYR A 47 1.90 0.23 -13.37
CA TYR A 47 1.86 0.45 -11.93
C TYR A 47 1.40 -0.83 -11.25
N SER A 48 2.09 -1.19 -10.17
CA SER A 48 1.70 -2.29 -9.29
C SER A 48 1.79 -1.83 -7.83
N SER A 49 0.87 -2.29 -7.00
CA SER A 49 0.80 -2.00 -5.58
C SER A 49 0.37 -3.24 -4.83
N SER A 50 0.98 -3.50 -3.69
CA SER A 50 0.52 -4.51 -2.75
C SER A 50 0.66 -4.00 -1.32
N ASP A 51 -0.39 -4.17 -0.51
CA ASP A 51 -0.43 -3.76 0.89
C ASP A 51 -0.91 -4.95 1.72
N VAL A 52 -0.10 -5.37 2.67
CA VAL A 52 -0.41 -6.45 3.61
C VAL A 52 -0.28 -5.93 5.02
N GLY A 53 -1.19 -6.36 5.89
CA GLY A 53 -1.14 -5.93 7.28
C GLY A 53 -1.83 -6.89 8.22
N ASN A 54 -1.42 -6.82 9.48
CA ASN A 54 -2.03 -7.54 10.57
C ASN A 54 -2.20 -6.59 11.75
N ARG A 55 -3.46 -6.15 11.96
CA ARG A 55 -3.79 -5.16 12.98
C ARG A 55 -3.55 -5.66 14.41
N GLN A 56 -3.75 -6.96 14.66
CA GLN A 56 -3.52 -7.56 15.98
C GLN A 56 -2.04 -7.49 16.37
N HIS A 57 -1.12 -7.62 15.41
CA HIS A 57 0.31 -7.56 15.65
C HIS A 57 0.94 -6.18 15.41
N GLY A 58 0.13 -5.22 14.93
CA GLY A 58 0.56 -3.85 14.62
C GLY A 58 1.60 -3.79 13.50
N ILE A 59 1.56 -4.71 12.53
CA ILE A 59 2.54 -4.83 11.45
C ILE A 59 1.89 -4.62 10.09
N ARG A 60 2.57 -3.92 9.18
CA ARG A 60 2.15 -3.68 7.79
C ARG A 60 3.36 -3.59 6.87
N GLU A 61 3.23 -4.13 5.66
CA GLU A 61 4.18 -3.94 4.55
C GLU A 61 3.43 -3.49 3.30
N ALA A 62 3.93 -2.44 2.66
CA ALA A 62 3.41 -1.94 1.39
C ALA A 62 4.53 -1.89 0.35
N GLN A 63 4.25 -2.37 -0.84
CA GLN A 63 5.15 -2.37 -1.98
C GLN A 63 4.48 -1.69 -3.17
N HIS A 64 5.22 -0.83 -3.86
CA HIS A 64 4.78 -0.13 -5.05
C HIS A 64 5.84 -0.21 -6.13
N ALA A 65 5.43 -0.42 -7.38
CA ALA A 65 6.30 -0.41 -8.52
C ALA A 65 5.66 0.41 -9.65
N TYR A 66 6.50 1.18 -10.34
CA TYR A 66 6.11 1.98 -11.50
C TYR A 66 7.17 1.83 -12.58
N SER A 67 6.75 1.67 -13.82
CA SER A 67 7.64 1.67 -14.99
C SER A 67 7.00 2.41 -16.14
N ASN A 68 7.79 3.24 -16.82
CA ASN A 68 7.39 3.97 -18.01
C ASN A 68 8.44 3.80 -19.10
N SER A 69 8.09 3.11 -20.20
CA SER A 69 9.02 2.90 -21.32
C SER A 69 9.17 4.10 -22.24
N GLY A 70 8.26 5.08 -22.19
CA GLY A 70 8.40 6.33 -22.95
C GLY A 70 9.43 7.27 -22.34
N THR A 71 9.47 7.37 -21.01
CA THR A 71 10.46 8.21 -20.31
C THR A 71 11.70 7.43 -19.87
N GLY A 72 11.68 6.10 -19.92
CA GLY A 72 12.74 5.26 -19.36
C GLY A 72 12.75 5.19 -17.83
N THR A 73 11.77 5.77 -17.14
CA THR A 73 11.73 5.84 -15.67
C THR A 73 11.19 4.55 -15.05
N ASP A 74 11.90 4.05 -14.04
CA ASP A 74 11.41 3.01 -13.13
C ASP A 74 11.43 3.54 -11.68
N LYS A 75 10.39 3.24 -10.89
CA LYS A 75 10.31 3.57 -9.46
C LYS A 75 9.87 2.36 -8.65
N LEU A 76 10.48 2.17 -7.50
CA LEU A 76 10.13 1.14 -6.52
C LEU A 76 9.96 1.82 -5.16
N GLY A 77 8.87 1.51 -4.48
CA GLY A 77 8.59 1.97 -3.12
C GLY A 77 8.36 0.78 -2.21
N MET A 78 8.99 0.77 -1.05
CA MET A 78 8.75 -0.22 0.00
C MET A 78 8.55 0.51 1.33
N GLU A 79 7.43 0.24 1.99
CA GLU A 79 7.09 0.81 3.29
C GLU A 79 6.83 -0.32 4.27
N ARG A 80 7.46 -0.24 5.44
CA ARG A 80 7.29 -1.17 6.55
C ARG A 80 6.87 -0.39 7.77
N GLN A 81 5.88 -0.90 8.48
CA GLN A 81 5.38 -0.32 9.72
C GLN A 81 5.31 -1.37 10.82
N LEU A 82 5.77 -0.99 12.02
CA LEU A 82 5.62 -1.76 13.24
C LEU A 82 5.23 -0.84 14.40
N GLY A 83 3.96 -0.94 14.83
CA GLY A 83 3.35 -0.03 15.80
C GLY A 83 3.41 1.41 15.29
N ASP A 84 4.06 2.28 16.07
CA ASP A 84 4.21 3.69 15.75
C ASP A 84 5.45 4.01 14.91
N ARG A 85 6.34 3.03 14.72
CA ARG A 85 7.54 3.18 13.88
C ARG A 85 7.26 2.76 12.45
N ALA A 86 7.80 3.50 11.49
CA ALA A 86 7.78 3.09 10.09
C ALA A 86 9.04 3.53 9.35
N ARG A 87 9.38 2.78 8.31
CA ARG A 87 10.45 3.06 7.36
C ARG A 87 9.90 2.94 5.95
N LYS A 88 10.22 3.91 5.10
CA LYS A 88 9.88 3.89 3.68
C LYS A 88 11.14 4.14 2.86
N MET A 89 11.41 3.25 1.90
CA MET A 89 12.44 3.43 0.89
C MET A 89 11.77 3.66 -0.46
N VAL A 90 12.26 4.66 -1.20
CA VAL A 90 11.88 4.89 -2.59
C VAL A 90 13.15 4.87 -3.43
N LYS A 91 13.22 3.95 -4.40
CA LYS A 91 14.28 3.87 -5.40
C LYS A 91 13.73 4.31 -6.75
N GLU A 92 14.45 5.20 -7.43
CA GLU A 92 14.16 5.65 -8.79
C GLU A 92 15.35 5.38 -9.68
N ARG A 93 15.10 4.87 -10.88
CA ARG A 93 16.11 4.60 -11.90
C ARG A 93 15.68 5.22 -13.23
N ASP A 94 16.61 5.91 -13.87
CA ASP A 94 16.49 6.30 -15.27
C ASP A 94 17.21 5.26 -16.14
N ARG A 95 16.48 4.59 -17.03
CA ARG A 95 17.07 3.56 -17.92
C ARG A 95 17.88 4.15 -19.07
N ASN A 96 17.66 5.41 -19.42
CA ASN A 96 18.35 6.05 -20.54
C ASN A 96 19.73 6.54 -20.10
N THR A 97 19.84 7.12 -18.91
CA THR A 97 21.12 7.60 -18.36
C THR A 97 21.82 6.56 -17.48
N GLY A 98 21.06 5.63 -16.90
CA GLY A 98 21.55 4.68 -15.90
C GLY A 98 21.56 5.25 -14.48
N ASP A 99 21.14 6.49 -14.27
CA ASP A 99 21.15 7.14 -12.96
C ASP A 99 20.19 6.44 -11.99
N GLU A 100 20.66 6.22 -10.76
CA GLU A 100 19.86 5.67 -9.67
C GLU A 100 19.85 6.62 -8.49
N ARG A 101 18.68 6.79 -7.88
CA ARG A 101 18.47 7.58 -6.66
C ARG A 101 17.70 6.75 -5.65
N SER A 102 18.11 6.82 -4.39
CA SER A 102 17.40 6.18 -3.26
C SER A 102 17.15 7.23 -2.19
N ASN A 103 15.93 7.24 -1.65
CA ASN A 103 15.54 8.09 -0.54
C ASN A 103 14.85 7.26 0.54
N GLU A 104 15.24 7.50 1.79
CA GLU A 104 14.66 6.86 2.96
C GLU A 104 13.93 7.86 3.83
N MET A 105 12.77 7.46 4.35
CA MET A 105 11.93 8.25 5.22
C MET A 105 11.56 7.43 6.44
N PHE A 106 11.55 8.08 7.60
CA PHE A 106 11.28 7.44 8.88
C PHE A 106 10.11 8.14 9.58
N ARG A 107 9.32 7.37 10.32
CA ARG A 107 8.25 7.89 11.20
C ARG A 107 8.40 7.25 12.57
N GLY A 108 8.31 8.04 13.63
CA GLY A 108 8.41 7.56 15.01
C GLY A 108 9.81 7.07 15.42
N MET A 109 10.81 7.29 14.57
CA MET A 109 12.22 7.04 14.81
C MET A 109 13.06 7.86 13.83
N ASP A 110 14.35 7.95 14.08
CA ASP A 110 15.35 8.49 13.16
C ASP A 110 16.15 7.35 12.50
N GLU A 111 17.18 7.73 11.74
CA GLU A 111 18.07 6.80 11.05
C GLU A 111 18.84 5.87 12.00
N THR A 112 19.16 6.31 13.22
CA THR A 112 19.87 5.48 14.21
C THR A 112 19.02 4.30 14.68
N GLY A 113 17.70 4.46 14.66
CA GLY A 113 16.73 3.42 15.00
C GLY A 113 16.51 2.36 13.90
N ARG A 114 17.07 2.55 12.70
CA ARG A 114 16.83 1.70 11.51
C ARG A 114 17.11 0.22 11.77
N GLU A 115 18.28 -0.10 12.32
CA GLU A 115 18.69 -1.51 12.48
C GLU A 115 17.87 -2.24 13.54
N ALA A 116 17.55 -1.55 14.64
CA ALA A 116 16.67 -2.08 15.67
C ALA A 116 15.27 -2.34 15.08
N PHE A 117 14.74 -1.38 14.30
CA PHE A 117 13.47 -1.56 13.60
C PHE A 117 13.47 -2.74 12.63
N ASP A 118 14.50 -2.87 11.78
CA ASP A 118 14.58 -3.95 10.79
C ASP A 118 14.58 -5.32 11.47
N ARG A 119 15.30 -5.46 12.58
CA ARG A 119 15.30 -6.69 13.41
C ARG A 119 13.93 -6.96 14.02
N ASP A 120 13.32 -5.95 14.66
CA ASP A 120 12.02 -6.10 15.33
C ASP A 120 10.90 -6.42 14.32
N PHE A 121 10.95 -5.81 13.14
CA PHE A 121 10.03 -6.06 12.04
C PHE A 121 10.20 -7.49 11.51
N ALA A 122 11.43 -7.92 11.23
CA ALA A 122 11.72 -9.28 10.77
C ALA A 122 11.20 -10.35 11.75
N GLY A 123 11.36 -10.11 13.07
CA GLY A 123 10.83 -11.00 14.11
C GLY A 123 9.30 -11.13 14.13
N LYS A 124 8.58 -10.19 13.52
CA LYS A 124 7.11 -10.19 13.42
C LYS A 124 6.58 -10.43 12.01
N ALA A 125 7.45 -10.50 11.00
CA ALA A 125 7.07 -10.62 9.59
C ALA A 125 6.28 -11.90 9.29
N SER A 126 6.44 -12.96 10.10
CA SER A 126 5.64 -14.18 10.00
C SER A 126 4.14 -13.98 10.27
N HIS A 127 3.75 -12.86 10.89
CA HIS A 127 2.35 -12.50 11.10
C HIS A 127 1.72 -11.75 9.93
N LEU A 128 2.52 -11.37 8.92
CA LEU A 128 1.99 -10.77 7.69
C LEU A 128 1.48 -11.87 6.76
N PRO A 129 0.34 -11.65 6.09
CA PRO A 129 -0.04 -12.50 4.97
C PRO A 129 0.94 -12.30 3.82
N GLN A 130 0.98 -13.28 2.91
CA GLN A 130 1.75 -13.16 1.69
C GLN A 130 1.15 -12.06 0.80
N HIS A 131 2.02 -11.30 0.12
CA HIS A 131 1.61 -10.50 -1.03
C HIS A 131 0.98 -11.45 -2.07
N ALA A 132 -0.23 -11.12 -2.55
CA ALA A 132 -0.99 -11.97 -3.46
C ALA A 132 -0.44 -12.04 -4.90
#